data_AF-A0A1M5WLI9-F1
#
_entry.id   AF-A0A1M5WLI9-F1
#
_cell.length_a   1.000
_cell.length_b   1.000
_cell.length_c   1.000
_cell.angle_alpha   90.00
_cell.angle_beta   90.00
_cell.angle_gamma   90.00
#
_symmetry.space_group_name_H-M   'P 1'
#
loop_
_entity.id
_entity.type
_entity.pdbx_description
1 polymer ?
#
loop_
_entity_poly.entity_id
_entity_poly.type
_entity_poly.pdbx_seq_one_letter_code
_entity_poly.pdbx_strand_id
1 'polypeptide(L)'
;MEQINELIKDGYVKLLGESLQEACNNWLEAWKILKEKAIADEVKDIEYFDENFKGYEKLSAWCQDLEMELENAAVENSEFWNKRINYCKEFMETLPETDEFTIMNMKLAIGESLFESGKVEEADKIFMDASKEYEDSVWPNLKWADCYWLSNIIATKRELLDLDKAEKLYKEALGRDEQDQFIIEGRLEELQETKEELNQ
;
A
#
# COMPACT_ATOMS: atom_id res chain seq x y z
N MET A 1 16.00 2.65 -19.79
CA MET A 1 14.54 2.66 -20.10
C MET A 1 14.10 1.36 -20.77
N GLU A 2 14.74 0.90 -21.86
CA GLU A 2 14.35 -0.36 -22.52
C GLU A 2 14.41 -1.58 -21.58
N GLN A 3 15.47 -1.74 -20.79
CA GLN A 3 15.56 -2.82 -19.81
C GLN A 3 14.47 -2.76 -18.73
N ILE A 4 14.15 -1.56 -18.23
CA ILE A 4 13.05 -1.34 -17.27
C ILE A 4 11.75 -1.82 -17.91
N ASN A 5 11.48 -1.41 -19.15
CA ASN A 5 10.28 -1.79 -19.88
C ASN A 5 10.13 -3.31 -20.06
N GLU A 6 11.21 -4.01 -20.42
CA GLU A 6 11.16 -5.46 -20.59
C GLU A 6 10.89 -6.19 -19.27
N LEU A 7 11.48 -5.73 -18.16
CA LEU A 7 11.20 -6.29 -16.84
C LEU A 7 9.75 -6.03 -16.40
N ILE A 8 9.23 -4.82 -16.65
CA ILE A 8 7.83 -4.47 -16.36
C ILE A 8 6.89 -5.39 -17.13
N LYS A 9 7.08 -5.47 -18.44
CA LYS A 9 6.26 -6.30 -19.35
C LYS A 9 6.32 -7.78 -18.95
N ASP A 10 7.51 -8.30 -18.65
CA ASP A 10 7.67 -9.68 -18.24
C ASP A 10 7.00 -9.98 -16.89
N GLY A 11 6.99 -9.02 -15.95
CA GLY A 11 6.23 -9.14 -14.71
C GLY A 11 4.73 -9.23 -14.95
N TYR A 12 4.13 -8.37 -15.80
CA TYR A 12 2.71 -8.51 -16.16
C TYR A 12 2.38 -9.85 -16.82
N VAL A 13 3.28 -10.36 -17.69
CA VAL A 13 3.12 -11.70 -18.28
C VAL A 13 3.16 -12.79 -17.19
N LYS A 14 4.01 -12.66 -16.18
CA LYS A 14 4.10 -13.59 -15.04
C LYS A 14 2.89 -13.55 -14.12
N LEU A 15 2.29 -12.37 -13.90
CA LEU A 15 1.03 -12.25 -13.16
C LEU A 15 -0.08 -13.07 -13.84
N LEU A 16 -0.19 -12.98 -15.16
CA LEU A 16 -1.14 -13.79 -15.94
C LEU A 16 -0.85 -15.29 -15.89
N GLY A 17 0.41 -15.67 -15.64
CA GLY A 17 0.87 -17.05 -15.51
C GLY A 17 0.92 -17.56 -14.07
N GLU A 18 0.26 -16.88 -13.11
CA GLU A 18 0.21 -17.22 -11.67
C GLU A 18 1.59 -17.31 -10.99
N SER A 19 2.60 -16.64 -11.55
CA SER A 19 3.97 -16.62 -11.02
C SER A 19 4.24 -15.31 -10.26
N LEU A 20 3.37 -14.99 -9.31
CA LEU A 20 3.31 -13.69 -8.61
C LEU A 20 4.63 -13.30 -7.93
N GLN A 21 5.24 -14.22 -7.17
CA GLN A 21 6.52 -13.94 -6.49
C GLN A 21 7.66 -13.66 -7.48
N GLU A 22 7.67 -14.33 -8.63
CA GLU A 22 8.64 -14.07 -9.70
C GLU A 22 8.37 -12.72 -10.38
N ALA A 23 7.10 -12.38 -10.62
CA ALA A 23 6.70 -11.08 -11.16
C ALA A 23 7.21 -9.94 -10.27
N CYS A 24 6.95 -10.03 -8.96
CA CYS A 24 7.43 -9.07 -7.97
C CYS A 24 8.95 -8.95 -7.93
N ASN A 25 9.69 -10.08 -7.99
CA ASN A 25 11.15 -10.03 -7.99
C ASN A 25 11.69 -9.32 -9.26
N ASN A 26 11.07 -9.54 -10.42
CA ASN A 26 11.46 -8.86 -11.66
C ASN A 26 11.15 -7.37 -11.61
N TRP A 27 10.00 -6.99 -11.06
CA TRP A 27 9.64 -5.60 -10.88
C TRP A 27 10.51 -4.90 -9.82
N LEU A 28 10.95 -5.57 -8.76
CA LEU A 28 11.93 -5.02 -7.82
C LEU A 28 13.30 -4.75 -8.49
N GLU A 29 13.72 -5.58 -9.45
CA GLU A 29 14.91 -5.29 -10.25
C GLU A 29 14.68 -4.10 -11.20
N ALA A 30 13.49 -3.98 -11.79
CA ALA A 30 13.13 -2.81 -12.59
C ALA A 30 13.16 -1.53 -11.74
N TRP A 31 12.65 -1.59 -10.51
CA TRP A 31 12.68 -0.50 -9.54
C TRP A 31 14.11 -0.09 -9.21
N LYS A 32 14.99 -1.05 -8.95
CA LYS A 32 16.40 -0.75 -8.67
C LYS A 32 17.05 0.06 -9.79
N ILE A 33 16.81 -0.33 -11.05
CA ILE A 33 17.35 0.39 -12.22
C ILE A 33 16.72 1.78 -12.34
N LEU A 34 15.41 1.91 -12.10
CA LEU A 34 14.71 3.20 -12.12
C LEU A 34 15.24 4.14 -11.03
N LYS A 35 15.41 3.65 -9.80
CA LYS A 35 15.97 4.38 -8.66
C LYS A 35 17.36 4.89 -8.94
N GLU A 36 18.26 4.04 -9.45
CA GLU A 36 19.62 4.44 -9.84
C GLU A 36 19.60 5.56 -10.89
N LYS A 37 18.65 5.49 -11.84
CA LYS A 37 18.45 6.53 -12.85
C LYS A 37 17.91 7.83 -12.26
N ALA A 38 16.91 7.77 -11.38
CA ALA A 38 16.36 8.94 -10.69
C ALA A 38 17.44 9.71 -9.92
N ILE A 39 18.29 8.99 -9.19
CA ILE A 39 19.43 9.56 -8.47
C ILE A 39 20.44 10.19 -9.44
N ALA A 40 20.79 9.51 -10.53
CA ALA A 40 21.76 10.01 -11.50
C ALA A 40 21.27 11.24 -12.27
N ASP A 41 19.97 11.33 -12.55
CA ASP A 41 19.35 12.43 -13.27
C ASP A 41 18.87 13.56 -12.33
N GLU A 42 19.05 13.40 -11.01
CA GLU A 42 18.52 14.30 -9.96
C GLU A 42 16.99 14.53 -10.05
N VAL A 43 16.27 13.51 -10.51
CA VAL A 43 14.80 13.52 -10.64
C VAL A 43 14.17 13.00 -9.34
N LYS A 44 13.17 13.71 -8.84
CA LYS A 44 12.47 13.41 -7.58
C LYS A 44 10.96 13.18 -7.74
N ASP A 45 10.50 13.16 -8.98
CA ASP A 45 9.09 13.07 -9.34
C ASP A 45 8.96 11.94 -10.38
N ILE A 46 8.11 10.96 -10.11
CA ILE A 46 7.90 9.83 -11.02
C ILE A 46 7.22 10.27 -12.33
N GLU A 47 6.35 11.29 -12.28
CA GLU A 47 5.62 11.82 -13.43
C GLU A 47 6.59 12.38 -14.48
N TYR A 48 7.76 12.89 -14.07
CA TYR A 48 8.82 13.32 -14.98
C TYR A 48 9.27 12.20 -15.94
N PHE A 49 9.35 10.97 -15.45
CA PHE A 49 9.73 9.84 -16.30
C PHE A 49 8.61 9.45 -17.26
N ASP A 50 7.34 9.58 -16.85
CA ASP A 50 6.18 9.24 -17.68
C ASP A 50 6.09 10.09 -18.95
N GLU A 51 6.48 11.37 -18.89
CA GLU A 51 6.48 12.25 -20.07
C GLU A 51 7.36 11.70 -21.21
N ASN A 52 8.42 10.97 -20.86
CA ASN A 52 9.44 10.50 -21.78
C ASN A 52 9.46 8.98 -21.96
N PHE A 53 8.78 8.24 -21.08
CA PHE A 53 8.72 6.79 -21.10
C PHE A 53 7.51 6.31 -21.92
N LYS A 54 7.79 5.76 -23.10
CA LYS A 54 6.78 5.13 -23.96
C LYS A 54 6.82 3.61 -23.82
N GLY A 55 6.71 3.14 -22.58
CA GLY A 55 6.76 1.74 -22.24
C GLY A 55 5.42 1.03 -22.33
N TYR A 56 5.38 -0.17 -21.76
CA TYR A 56 4.21 -1.03 -21.64
C TYR A 56 3.11 -0.37 -20.79
N GLU A 57 3.51 0.28 -19.70
CA GLU A 57 2.66 1.01 -18.78
C GLU A 57 3.35 2.32 -18.37
N LYS A 58 2.60 3.29 -17.83
CA LYS A 58 3.18 4.42 -17.12
C LYS A 58 3.95 3.94 -15.89
N LEU A 59 5.09 4.56 -15.60
CA LEU A 59 5.89 4.21 -14.44
C LEU A 59 5.20 4.60 -13.13
N SER A 60 4.45 5.71 -13.11
CA SER A 60 3.62 6.09 -11.96
C SER A 60 2.61 5.00 -11.60
N ALA A 61 1.86 4.52 -12.60
CA ALA A 61 0.90 3.43 -12.44
C ALA A 61 1.59 2.12 -12.04
N TRP A 62 2.65 1.73 -12.75
CA TRP A 62 3.38 0.52 -12.46
C TRP A 62 4.00 0.51 -11.04
N CYS A 63 4.43 1.65 -10.50
CA CYS A 63 4.94 1.72 -9.13
C CYS A 63 3.86 1.37 -8.10
N GLN A 64 2.62 1.82 -8.32
CA GLN A 64 1.48 1.45 -7.46
C GLN A 64 1.08 -0.01 -7.66
N ASP A 65 1.14 -0.54 -8.89
CA ASP A 65 0.93 -1.98 -9.12
C ASP A 65 1.99 -2.83 -8.42
N LEU A 66 3.27 -2.44 -8.46
CA LEU A 66 4.33 -3.13 -7.74
C LEU A 66 4.07 -3.13 -6.23
N GLU A 67 3.68 -2.00 -5.67
CA GLU A 67 3.30 -1.88 -4.26
C GLU A 67 2.20 -2.90 -3.88
N MET A 68 1.12 -2.94 -4.67
CA MET A 68 -0.03 -3.84 -4.46
C MET A 68 0.33 -5.31 -4.66
N GLU A 69 1.11 -5.64 -5.68
CA GLU A 69 1.46 -7.03 -5.93
C GLU A 69 2.46 -7.58 -4.90
N LEU A 70 3.27 -6.71 -4.28
CA LEU A 70 4.09 -7.12 -3.13
C LEU A 70 3.22 -7.48 -1.92
N GLU A 71 2.08 -6.83 -1.72
CA GLU A 71 1.08 -7.22 -0.71
C GLU A 71 0.49 -8.59 -1.05
N ASN A 72 0.00 -8.77 -2.28
CA ASN A 72 -0.57 -10.04 -2.72
C ASN A 72 0.44 -11.19 -2.54
N ALA A 73 1.70 -10.98 -2.92
CA ALA A 73 2.76 -11.97 -2.76
C ALA A 73 3.05 -12.29 -1.28
N ALA A 74 2.86 -11.32 -0.39
CA ALA A 74 3.15 -11.46 1.03
C ALA A 74 2.13 -12.29 1.81
N VAL A 75 0.91 -12.41 1.29
CA VAL A 75 -0.12 -13.33 1.81
C VAL A 75 0.38 -14.78 1.76
N GLU A 76 1.04 -15.17 0.68
CA GLU A 76 1.61 -16.52 0.53
C GLU A 76 3.02 -16.65 1.11
N ASN A 77 3.83 -15.59 1.02
CA ASN A 77 5.20 -15.58 1.48
C ASN A 77 5.50 -14.30 2.27
N SER A 78 5.43 -14.41 3.59
CA SER A 78 5.63 -13.29 4.53
C SER A 78 6.94 -12.50 4.37
N GLU A 79 7.97 -13.03 3.69
CA GLU A 79 9.17 -12.25 3.37
C GLU A 79 8.87 -11.01 2.50
N PHE A 80 7.79 -11.06 1.71
CA PHE A 80 7.39 -9.97 0.84
C PHE A 80 6.82 -8.77 1.59
N TRP A 81 6.36 -8.91 2.85
CA TRP A 81 6.03 -7.75 3.69
C TRP A 81 7.24 -6.84 3.90
N ASN A 82 8.41 -7.43 4.17
CA ASN A 82 9.64 -6.64 4.31
C ASN A 82 10.08 -6.04 2.96
N LYS A 83 9.82 -6.73 1.84
CA LYS A 83 10.10 -6.17 0.51
C LYS A 83 9.20 -4.97 0.19
N ARG A 84 7.89 -5.06 0.46
CA ARG A 84 6.93 -3.94 0.35
C ARG A 84 7.36 -2.75 1.19
N ILE A 85 7.72 -2.97 2.47
CA ILE A 85 8.22 -1.92 3.37
C ILE A 85 9.47 -1.24 2.80
N ASN A 86 10.46 -2.02 2.37
CA ASN A 86 11.71 -1.46 1.84
C ASN A 86 11.46 -0.69 0.54
N TYR A 87 10.68 -1.25 -0.37
CA TYR A 87 10.31 -0.60 -1.62
C TYR A 87 9.62 0.75 -1.38
N CYS A 88 8.58 0.79 -0.53
CA CYS A 88 7.83 2.02 -0.24
C CYS A 88 8.72 3.09 0.41
N LYS A 89 9.63 2.71 1.32
CA LYS A 89 10.60 3.64 1.92
C LYS A 89 11.55 4.20 0.88
N GLU A 90 12.15 3.33 0.07
CA GLU A 90 13.05 3.75 -0.99
C GLU A 90 12.34 4.64 -2.01
N PHE A 91 11.07 4.36 -2.33
CA PHE A 91 10.26 5.18 -3.23
C PHE A 91 10.11 6.60 -2.68
N MET A 92 9.62 6.75 -1.44
CA MET A 92 9.45 8.07 -0.82
C MET A 92 10.78 8.82 -0.62
N GLU A 93 11.89 8.11 -0.37
CA GLU A 93 13.21 8.72 -0.24
C GLU A 93 13.78 9.20 -1.58
N THR A 94 13.53 8.44 -2.65
CA THR A 94 14.08 8.72 -3.99
C THR A 94 13.23 9.73 -4.75
N LEU A 95 11.91 9.61 -4.66
CA LEU A 95 10.94 10.36 -5.45
C LEU A 95 9.95 11.15 -4.55
N PRO A 96 10.44 11.98 -3.61
CA PRO A 96 9.60 12.66 -2.62
C PRO A 96 8.68 13.76 -3.19
N GLU A 97 8.88 14.15 -4.45
CA GLU A 97 8.08 15.19 -5.14
C GLU A 97 7.01 14.58 -6.05
N THR A 98 6.89 13.25 -6.09
CA THR A 98 5.75 12.54 -6.69
C THR A 98 4.43 13.02 -6.08
N ASP A 99 3.34 12.89 -6.83
CA ASP A 99 2.00 13.23 -6.36
C ASP A 99 1.68 12.73 -4.92
N GLU A 100 1.00 13.59 -4.17
CA GLU A 100 0.74 13.37 -2.73
C GLU A 100 -0.07 12.10 -2.46
N PHE A 101 -0.99 11.74 -3.37
CA PHE A 101 -1.81 10.54 -3.21
C PHE A 101 -0.96 9.28 -3.30
N THR A 102 -0.04 9.20 -4.26
CA THR A 102 0.92 8.09 -4.38
C THR A 102 1.85 8.03 -3.17
N ILE A 103 2.37 9.17 -2.69
CA ILE A 103 3.21 9.21 -1.49
C ILE A 103 2.43 8.75 -0.24
N MET A 104 1.17 9.16 -0.10
CA MET A 104 0.27 8.68 0.94
C MET A 104 0.11 7.16 0.86
N ASN A 105 -0.20 6.61 -0.31
CA ASN A 105 -0.35 5.16 -0.50
C ASN A 105 0.90 4.40 -0.06
N MET A 106 2.10 4.83 -0.47
CA MET A 106 3.36 4.21 -0.06
C MET A 106 3.56 4.25 1.46
N LYS A 107 3.14 5.33 2.13
CA LYS A 107 3.22 5.45 3.59
C LYS A 107 2.23 4.50 4.28
N LEU A 108 1.00 4.43 3.81
CA LEU A 108 -0.04 3.56 4.38
C LEU A 108 0.30 2.07 4.16
N ALA A 109 0.87 1.72 3.01
CA ALA A 109 1.38 0.40 2.68
C ALA A 109 2.44 -0.12 3.68
N ILE A 110 3.30 0.78 4.18
CA ILE A 110 4.26 0.44 5.24
C ILE A 110 3.51 0.11 6.53
N GLY A 111 2.48 0.88 6.87
CA GLY A 111 1.62 0.65 8.04
C GLY A 111 0.94 -0.72 7.98
N GLU A 112 0.28 -1.03 6.86
CA GLU A 112 -0.37 -2.33 6.61
C GLU A 112 0.65 -3.48 6.73
N SER A 113 1.80 -3.36 6.06
CA SER A 113 2.84 -4.41 6.07
C SER A 113 3.45 -4.64 7.45
N LEU A 114 3.61 -3.58 8.25
CA LEU A 114 4.07 -3.69 9.64
C LEU A 114 3.03 -4.42 10.50
N PHE A 115 1.74 -4.09 10.31
CA PHE A 115 0.65 -4.75 11.03
C PHE A 115 0.58 -6.23 10.69
N GLU A 116 0.62 -6.58 9.41
CA GLU A 116 0.65 -7.97 8.91
C GLU A 116 1.90 -8.75 9.36
N SER A 117 2.99 -8.05 9.66
CA SER A 117 4.20 -8.63 10.25
C SER A 117 4.12 -8.76 11.79
N GLY A 118 3.01 -8.37 12.41
CA GLY A 118 2.79 -8.39 13.86
C GLY A 118 3.47 -7.25 14.62
N LYS A 119 3.99 -6.23 13.93
CA LYS A 119 4.61 -5.03 14.53
C LYS A 119 3.56 -3.95 14.74
N VAL A 120 2.50 -4.29 15.46
CA VAL A 120 1.29 -3.46 15.60
C VAL A 120 1.58 -2.07 16.15
N GLU A 121 2.46 -1.94 17.16
CA GLU A 121 2.82 -0.63 17.72
C GLU A 121 3.52 0.28 16.70
N GLU A 122 4.36 -0.29 15.83
CA GLU A 122 5.03 0.46 14.75
C GLU A 122 4.02 0.88 13.68
N ALA A 123 3.10 -0.02 13.31
CA ALA A 123 2.01 0.27 12.36
C ALA A 123 1.11 1.39 12.86
N ASP A 124 0.65 1.32 14.13
CA ASP A 124 -0.19 2.34 14.76
C ASP A 124 0.47 3.72 14.72
N LYS A 125 1.80 3.78 14.90
CA LYS A 125 2.52 5.05 14.81
C LYS A 125 2.50 5.62 13.40
N ILE A 126 2.71 4.78 12.38
CA ILE A 126 2.65 5.22 10.97
C ILE A 126 1.27 5.77 10.64
N PHE A 127 0.20 5.06 10.99
CA PHE A 127 -1.17 5.52 10.72
C PHE A 127 -1.56 6.75 11.54
N MET A 128 -1.16 6.83 12.80
CA MET A 128 -1.39 8.01 13.64
C MET A 128 -0.70 9.25 13.07
N ASP A 129 0.52 9.12 12.55
CA ASP A 129 1.23 10.23 11.95
C ASP A 129 0.58 10.60 10.58
N ALA A 130 0.25 9.60 9.75
CA ALA A 130 -0.44 9.82 8.48
C ALA A 130 -1.83 10.47 8.62
N SER A 131 -2.62 10.08 9.63
CA SER A 131 -3.95 10.66 9.89
C SER A 131 -3.93 12.13 10.35
N LYS A 132 -2.78 12.62 10.84
CA LYS A 132 -2.56 14.04 11.14
C LYS A 132 -2.02 14.80 9.94
N GLU A 133 -1.18 14.14 9.15
CA GLU A 133 -0.58 14.74 7.97
C GLU A 133 -1.61 14.93 6.85
N TYR A 134 -2.49 13.95 6.66
CA TYR A 134 -3.58 13.97 5.68
C TYR A 134 -4.93 14.10 6.39
N GLU A 135 -5.12 15.19 7.12
CA GLU A 135 -6.32 15.40 7.95
C GLU A 135 -7.62 15.50 7.16
N ASP A 136 -7.54 15.95 5.90
CA ASP A 136 -8.67 16.07 4.97
C ASP A 136 -8.92 14.77 4.16
N SER A 137 -8.23 13.67 4.51
CA SER A 137 -8.36 12.38 3.83
C SER A 137 -8.98 11.33 4.75
N VAL A 138 -9.86 10.49 4.18
CA VAL A 138 -10.39 9.30 4.88
C VAL A 138 -9.41 8.13 4.89
N TRP A 139 -8.49 8.09 3.92
CA TRP A 139 -7.63 6.92 3.64
C TRP A 139 -6.77 6.47 4.83
N PRO A 140 -6.09 7.36 5.59
CA PRO A 140 -5.28 6.91 6.72
C PRO A 140 -6.10 6.19 7.79
N ASN A 141 -7.26 6.74 8.14
CA ASN A 141 -8.13 6.15 9.16
C ASN A 141 -8.84 4.89 8.64
N LEU A 142 -9.28 4.87 7.38
CA LEU A 142 -9.87 3.70 6.73
C LEU A 142 -8.91 2.52 6.77
N LYS A 143 -7.68 2.70 6.24
CA LYS A 143 -6.66 1.67 6.16
C LYS A 143 -6.21 1.18 7.53
N TRP A 144 -6.06 2.11 8.49
CA TRP A 144 -5.74 1.76 9.86
C TRP A 144 -6.81 0.91 10.53
N ALA A 145 -8.08 1.27 10.32
CA ALA A 145 -9.21 0.53 10.86
C ALA A 145 -9.34 -0.85 10.21
N ASP A 146 -9.18 -0.95 8.88
CA ASP A 146 -9.18 -2.21 8.13
C ASP A 146 -8.17 -3.21 8.72
N CYS A 147 -6.98 -2.76 9.15
CA CYS A 147 -6.00 -3.63 9.81
C CYS A 147 -6.56 -4.38 11.03
N TYR A 148 -7.45 -3.76 11.81
CA TYR A 148 -7.96 -4.35 13.06
C TYR A 148 -9.02 -5.43 12.88
N TRP A 149 -9.50 -5.69 11.67
CA TRP A 149 -10.53 -6.71 11.45
C TRP A 149 -10.47 -7.43 10.10
N LEU A 150 -9.83 -6.85 9.08
CA LEU A 150 -9.69 -7.44 7.74
C LEU A 150 -8.28 -7.99 7.46
N SER A 151 -7.26 -7.63 8.24
CA SER A 151 -5.89 -8.12 7.99
C SER A 151 -5.78 -9.64 8.10
N ASN A 152 -4.96 -10.22 7.23
CA ASN A 152 -4.75 -11.66 7.13
C ASN A 152 -4.14 -12.24 8.42
N ILE A 153 -3.26 -11.49 9.08
CA ILE A 153 -2.64 -11.91 10.34
C ILE A 153 -3.67 -12.26 11.42
N ILE A 154 -4.86 -11.66 11.40
CA ILE A 154 -5.93 -11.90 12.39
C ILE A 154 -6.41 -13.35 12.37
N ALA A 155 -6.37 -14.02 11.22
CA ALA A 155 -6.71 -15.43 11.11
C ALA A 155 -5.78 -16.32 11.96
N THR A 156 -4.54 -15.88 12.19
CA THR A 156 -3.53 -16.59 12.98
C THR A 156 -3.32 -16.00 14.38
N LYS A 157 -3.58 -14.70 14.56
CA LYS A 157 -3.43 -13.95 15.80
C LYS A 157 -4.73 -13.25 16.15
N ARG A 158 -5.71 -14.04 16.60
CA ARG A 158 -7.06 -13.54 16.85
C ARG A 158 -7.11 -12.48 17.95
N GLU A 159 -6.12 -12.43 18.82
CA GLU A 159 -5.96 -11.40 19.84
C GLU A 159 -5.74 -9.99 19.26
N LEU A 160 -5.40 -9.87 17.98
CA LEU A 160 -5.26 -8.59 17.27
C LEU A 160 -6.60 -8.05 16.74
N LEU A 161 -7.65 -8.88 16.71
CA LEU A 161 -8.98 -8.42 16.32
C LEU A 161 -9.49 -7.37 17.32
N ASP A 162 -9.80 -6.17 16.83
CA ASP A 162 -10.38 -5.11 17.64
C ASP A 162 -11.44 -4.32 16.85
N LEU A 163 -12.66 -4.83 16.87
CA LEU A 163 -13.79 -4.22 16.17
C LEU A 163 -14.22 -2.88 16.78
N ASP A 164 -13.94 -2.63 18.06
CA ASP A 164 -14.27 -1.35 18.71
C ASP A 164 -13.28 -0.27 18.31
N LYS A 165 -11.99 -0.62 18.19
CA LYS A 165 -10.97 0.26 17.65
C LYS A 165 -11.21 0.57 16.17
N ALA A 166 -11.53 -0.44 15.35
CA ALA A 166 -11.88 -0.23 13.95
C ALA A 166 -13.06 0.75 13.81
N GLU A 167 -14.15 0.54 14.57
CA GLU A 167 -15.32 1.43 14.55
C GLU A 167 -14.97 2.86 14.96
N LYS A 168 -14.15 3.02 16.00
CA LYS A 168 -13.70 4.34 16.46
C LYS A 168 -12.91 5.05 15.36
N LEU A 169 -11.99 4.36 14.70
CA LEU A 169 -11.15 4.93 13.64
C LEU A 169 -11.98 5.36 12.41
N TYR A 170 -12.98 4.57 12.01
CA TYR A 170 -13.93 4.98 10.96
C TYR A 170 -14.74 6.21 11.36
N LYS A 171 -15.26 6.25 12.58
CA LYS A 171 -16.01 7.42 13.07
C LYS A 171 -15.16 8.70 13.12
N GLU A 172 -13.87 8.56 13.43
CA GLU A 172 -12.91 9.68 13.39
C GLU A 172 -12.63 10.15 11.96
N ALA A 173 -12.89 9.33 10.93
CA ALA A 173 -12.73 9.67 9.52
C ALA A 173 -13.96 10.35 8.90
N LEU A 174 -15.14 10.19 9.51
CA LEU A 174 -16.39 10.74 8.98
C LEU A 174 -16.30 12.28 8.84
N GLY A 175 -16.67 12.78 7.66
CA GLY A 175 -16.67 14.20 7.35
C GLY A 175 -15.31 14.83 7.06
N ARG A 176 -14.24 14.03 6.94
CA ARG A 176 -12.91 14.51 6.50
C ARG A 176 -12.87 14.77 5.00
N ASP A 177 -13.42 13.85 4.22
CA ASP A 177 -13.52 13.94 2.77
C ASP A 177 -14.94 13.59 2.33
N GLU A 178 -15.68 14.56 1.77
CA GLU A 178 -17.04 14.33 1.28
C GLU A 178 -17.08 13.38 0.06
N GLN A 179 -16.01 13.32 -0.74
CA GLN A 179 -15.98 12.50 -1.94
C GLN A 179 -15.87 11.03 -1.60
N ASP A 180 -15.03 10.69 -0.63
CA ASP A 180 -14.74 9.31 -0.23
C ASP A 180 -15.50 8.88 1.05
N GLN A 181 -16.38 9.73 1.60
CA GLN A 181 -17.17 9.43 2.80
C GLN A 181 -18.00 8.15 2.65
N PHE A 182 -18.54 7.89 1.46
CA PHE A 182 -19.36 6.70 1.21
C PHE A 182 -18.57 5.38 1.46
N ILE A 183 -17.24 5.40 1.33
CA ILE A 183 -16.38 4.25 1.60
C ILE A 183 -16.38 3.93 3.10
N ILE A 184 -16.24 4.97 3.94
CA ILE A 184 -16.30 4.83 5.40
C ILE A 184 -17.68 4.33 5.85
N GLU A 185 -18.75 4.87 5.25
CA GLU A 185 -20.12 4.45 5.57
C GLU A 185 -20.36 2.98 5.24
N GLY A 186 -19.95 2.52 4.05
CA GLY A 186 -20.04 1.12 3.67
C GLY A 186 -19.21 0.21 4.58
N ARG A 187 -17.99 0.63 4.94
CA ARG A 187 -17.13 -0.14 5.84
C ARG A 187 -17.69 -0.23 7.27
N LEU A 188 -18.37 0.81 7.74
CA LEU A 188 -19.09 0.80 9.02
C LEU A 188 -20.27 -0.18 8.99
N GLU A 189 -21.01 -0.26 7.89
CA GLU A 189 -22.11 -1.22 7.72
C GLU A 189 -21.60 -2.66 7.82
N GLU A 190 -20.57 -3.02 7.02
CA GLU A 190 -19.94 -4.35 7.06
C GLU A 190 -19.41 -4.71 8.46
N LEU A 191 -18.84 -3.74 9.18
CA LEU A 191 -18.35 -3.94 10.53
C LEU A 191 -19.47 -4.24 11.53
N GLN A 192 -20.63 -3.57 11.41
CA GLN A 192 -21.77 -3.83 12.30
C GLN A 192 -22.36 -5.21 12.04
N GLU A 193 -22.52 -5.62 10.77
CA GLU A 193 -22.95 -6.97 10.42
C GLU A 193 -22.01 -8.02 11.04
N THR A 194 -20.70 -7.82 10.93
CA THR A 194 -19.69 -8.69 11.53
C THR A 194 -19.80 -8.75 13.06
N LYS A 195 -20.06 -7.61 13.73
CA LYS A 195 -20.29 -7.57 15.19
C LYS A 195 -21.54 -8.35 15.59
N GLU A 196 -22.61 -8.28 14.83
CA GLU A 196 -23.84 -9.00 15.10
C GLU A 196 -23.65 -10.52 14.94
N GLU A 197 -22.94 -10.96 13.89
CA GLU A 197 -22.64 -12.38 13.66
C GLU A 197 -21.80 -13.00 14.79
N LEU A 198 -20.83 -12.25 15.34
CA LEU A 198 -19.96 -12.74 16.41
C LEU A 198 -20.63 -12.76 17.80
N ASN A 199 -21.75 -12.05 17.96
CA ASN A 199 -22.51 -11.99 19.22
C ASN A 199 -23.68 -13.00 19.27
N GLN A 200 -23.90 -13.77 18.20
CA GLN A 200 -24.89 -14.86 18.12
C GLN A 200 -24.28 -16.20 18.51
#